data_AF-R5L1S5-F1
#
_entry.id   AF-R5L1S5-F1
#
_cell.length_a   1.000
_cell.length_b   1.000
_cell.length_c   1.000
_cell.angle_alpha   90.00
_cell.angle_beta   90.00
_cell.angle_gamma   90.00
#
_symmetry.space_group_name_H-M   'P 1'
#
loop_
_entity.id
_entity.type
_entity.pdbx_description
1 polymer ?
#
loop_
_entity_poly.entity_id
_entity_poly.type
_entity_poly.pdbx_seq_one_letter_code
_entity_poly.pdbx_strand_id
1 'polypeptide(L)'
;MGTYTGCIIEESLKDKTILDEFNILETREDDGVSYIVEIEDSKVEKILPKLKQSMVDEPIWYIDLKNYDYHYIIFNDKIFKVDRDYPEQYEETKEYGLKRGILEEYLPNASWAK
;
A
#
# COMPACT_ATOMS: atom_id res chain seq x y z
N MET A 1 10.23 8.98 16.70
CA MET A 1 8.91 8.54 16.19
C MET A 1 8.97 8.67 14.68
N GLY A 2 8.82 7.56 13.96
CA GLY A 2 8.83 7.55 12.50
C GLY A 2 7.42 7.64 11.91
N THR A 3 7.36 7.81 10.60
CA THR A 3 6.12 7.76 9.82
C THR A 3 6.27 6.76 8.69
N TYR A 4 5.13 6.23 8.22
CA TYR A 4 5.04 5.55 6.94
C TYR A 4 4.45 6.51 5.92
N THR A 5 4.94 6.44 4.69
CA THR A 5 4.37 7.13 3.54
C THR A 5 4.01 6.16 2.44
N GLY A 6 3.06 6.53 1.59
CA GLY A 6 2.60 5.64 0.54
C GLY A 6 1.61 6.29 -0.40
N CYS A 7 1.13 5.52 -1.37
CA CYS A 7 0.15 5.99 -2.36
C CYS A 7 -1.17 5.24 -2.19
N ILE A 8 -2.27 5.99 -2.13
CA ILE A 8 -3.62 5.45 -2.18
C ILE A 8 -4.31 5.99 -3.42
N ILE A 9 -4.68 5.10 -4.33
CA ILE A 9 -5.52 5.43 -5.49
C ILE A 9 -6.98 5.40 -5.02
N GLU A 10 -7.75 6.45 -5.31
CA GLU A 10 -9.10 6.61 -4.78
C GLU A 10 -10.04 5.47 -5.24
N GLU A 11 -9.90 5.03 -6.49
CA GLU A 11 -10.67 3.93 -7.08
C GLU A 11 -10.38 2.57 -6.43
N SER A 12 -9.27 2.44 -5.70
CA SER A 12 -8.96 1.22 -4.94
C SER A 12 -9.84 1.07 -3.68
N LEU A 13 -10.58 2.11 -3.29
CA LEU A 13 -11.37 2.16 -2.05
C LEU A 13 -12.89 2.10 -2.31
N LYS A 14 -13.58 1.20 -1.61
CA LYS A 14 -15.04 1.21 -1.46
C LYS A 14 -15.50 2.08 -0.29
N ASP A 15 -14.65 2.25 0.72
CA ASP A 15 -14.90 3.16 1.84
C ASP A 15 -13.79 4.22 1.92
N LYS A 16 -14.11 5.42 1.44
CA LYS A 16 -13.16 6.54 1.37
C LYS A 16 -12.94 7.23 2.72
N THR A 17 -13.76 6.95 3.73
CA THR A 17 -13.60 7.56 5.07
C THR A 17 -12.30 7.12 5.75
N ILE A 18 -11.70 6.03 5.29
CA ILE A 18 -10.38 5.59 5.73
C ILE A 18 -9.29 6.65 5.54
N LEU A 19 -9.46 7.55 4.56
CA LEU A 19 -8.51 8.63 4.29
C LEU A 19 -8.39 9.62 5.45
N ASP A 20 -9.41 9.74 6.30
CA ASP A 20 -9.40 10.61 7.48
C ASP A 20 -8.40 10.14 8.57
N GLU A 21 -7.93 8.89 8.47
CA GLU A 21 -6.93 8.31 9.39
C GLU A 21 -5.49 8.65 8.98
N PHE A 22 -5.31 9.33 7.83
CA PHE A 22 -4.01 9.70 7.26
C PHE A 22 -3.84 11.23 7.19
N ASN A 23 -2.59 11.66 7.25
CA ASN A 23 -2.21 13.00 6.82
C ASN A 23 -2.00 12.97 5.30
N ILE A 24 -2.78 13.73 4.54
CA ILE A 24 -2.63 13.83 3.07
C ILE A 24 -1.51 14.82 2.77
N LEU A 25 -0.40 14.34 2.20
CA LEU A 25 0.75 15.14 1.82
C LEU A 25 0.57 15.78 0.43
N GLU A 26 -0.05 15.04 -0.48
CA GLU A 26 -0.25 15.46 -1.87
C GLU A 26 -1.50 14.79 -2.44
N THR A 27 -2.23 15.51 -3.29
CA THR A 27 -3.32 14.96 -4.11
C THR A 27 -2.93 15.14 -5.57
N ARG A 28 -3.02 14.08 -6.37
CA ARG A 28 -2.73 14.09 -7.81
C ARG A 28 -3.98 13.71 -8.59
N GLU A 29 -4.23 14.43 -9.69
CA GLU A 29 -5.40 14.28 -10.56
C GLU A 29 -4.93 14.02 -12.00
N ASP A 30 -4.26 12.89 -12.23
CA ASP A 30 -3.72 12.47 -13.54
C ASP A 30 -4.29 11.10 -13.91
N ASP A 31 -5.37 11.08 -14.71
CA ASP A 31 -6.10 9.86 -15.10
C ASP A 31 -6.63 9.03 -13.91
N GLY A 32 -7.17 9.73 -12.92
CA GLY A 32 -7.65 9.19 -11.64
C GLY A 32 -7.24 10.10 -10.48
N VAL A 33 -7.73 9.82 -9.27
CA VAL A 33 -7.32 10.56 -8.07
C VAL A 33 -6.41 9.69 -7.22
N SER A 34 -5.22 10.19 -6.88
CA SER A 34 -4.33 9.51 -5.92
C SER A 34 -3.85 10.45 -4.82
N TYR A 35 -3.65 9.86 -3.64
CA TYR A 35 -3.21 10.54 -2.44
C TYR A 35 -1.86 10.00 -2.02
N ILE A 36 -0.88 10.91 -1.87
CA ILE A 36 0.32 10.59 -1.12
C ILE A 36 -0.01 10.84 0.34
N VAL A 37 0.04 9.77 1.13
CA VAL A 37 -0.39 9.77 2.53
C VAL A 37 0.78 9.58 3.46
N GLU A 38 0.61 10.04 4.69
CA GLU A 38 1.50 9.79 5.81
C GLU A 38 0.71 9.32 7.04
N ILE A 39 1.27 8.35 7.77
CA ILE A 39 0.74 7.90 9.06
C ILE A 39 1.86 7.66 10.07
N GLU A 40 1.61 7.99 11.34
CA GLU A 40 2.53 7.70 12.43
C GLU A 40 2.76 6.18 12.58
N ASP A 41 4.01 5.77 12.76
CA ASP A 41 4.40 4.37 12.98
C ASP A 41 3.63 3.73 14.16
N SER A 42 3.37 4.50 15.22
CA SER A 42 2.58 4.05 16.38
C SER A 42 1.11 3.70 16.06
N LYS A 43 0.60 4.14 14.90
CA LYS A 43 -0.78 3.92 14.45
C LYS A 43 -0.88 2.90 13.31
N VAL A 44 0.21 2.61 12.60
CA VAL A 44 0.18 1.81 11.36
C VAL A 44 -0.46 0.44 11.56
N GLU A 45 -0.02 -0.32 12.56
CA GLU A 45 -0.53 -1.68 12.82
C GLU A 45 -2.03 -1.69 13.14
N LYS A 46 -2.58 -0.58 13.67
CA LYS A 46 -4.02 -0.44 13.95
C LYS A 46 -4.83 -0.09 12.70
N ILE A 47 -4.24 0.62 11.73
CA ILE A 47 -4.95 1.02 10.51
C ILE A 47 -4.97 -0.09 9.47
N LEU A 48 -3.94 -0.95 9.40
CA LEU A 48 -3.80 -1.95 8.34
C LEU A 48 -5.06 -2.83 8.15
N PRO A 49 -5.71 -3.38 9.19
CA PRO A 49 -6.91 -4.18 9.01
C PRO A 49 -8.11 -3.37 8.48
N LYS A 50 -8.24 -2.10 8.90
CA LYS A 50 -9.31 -1.20 8.43
C LYS A 50 -9.08 -0.82 6.96
N LEU A 51 -7.83 -0.47 6.62
CA LEU A 51 -7.42 -0.12 5.26
C LEU A 51 -7.66 -1.29 4.30
N LYS A 52 -7.32 -2.51 4.71
CA LYS A 52 -7.64 -3.70 3.93
C LYS A 52 -9.15 -3.83 3.66
N GLN A 53 -9.98 -3.63 4.68
CA GLN A 53 -11.44 -3.77 4.58
C GLN A 53 -12.09 -2.65 3.76
N SER A 54 -11.48 -1.47 3.69
CA SER A 54 -11.97 -0.35 2.89
C SER A 54 -11.70 -0.48 1.40
N MET A 55 -10.92 -1.48 0.97
CA MET A 55 -10.59 -1.70 -0.44
C MET A 55 -11.73 -2.37 -1.23
N VAL A 56 -11.85 -2.03 -2.51
CA VAL A 56 -12.76 -2.71 -3.44
C VAL A 56 -12.38 -4.19 -3.61
N ASP A 57 -13.35 -5.01 -4.02
CA ASP A 57 -13.11 -6.42 -4.28
C ASP A 57 -12.59 -6.68 -5.71
N GLU A 58 -13.02 -5.87 -6.67
CA GLU A 58 -12.60 -5.88 -8.08
C GLU A 58 -12.62 -4.46 -8.67
N PRO A 59 -11.71 -4.10 -9.60
CA PRO A 59 -10.52 -4.88 -9.96
C PRO A 59 -9.55 -4.98 -8.77
N ILE A 60 -8.60 -5.90 -8.82
CA ILE A 60 -7.62 -6.07 -7.75
C ILE A 60 -6.63 -4.90 -7.74
N TRP A 61 -6.50 -4.28 -6.56
CA TRP A 61 -5.50 -3.26 -6.26
C TRP A 61 -4.57 -3.70 -5.14
N TYR A 62 -3.46 -2.99 -5.01
CA TYR A 62 -2.71 -2.95 -3.76
C TYR A 62 -2.48 -1.49 -3.35
N ILE A 63 -2.33 -1.28 -2.05
CA ILE A 63 -1.87 -0.01 -1.46
C ILE A 63 -0.52 -0.28 -0.80
N ASP A 64 0.39 0.69 -0.88
CA ASP A 64 1.71 0.61 -0.26
C ASP A 64 1.83 1.60 0.91
N LEU A 65 2.52 1.20 1.98
CA LEU A 65 2.92 2.08 3.07
C LEU A 65 4.33 1.68 3.51
N LYS A 66 5.32 2.57 3.37
CA LYS A 66 6.71 2.29 3.71
C LYS A 66 7.34 3.32 4.62
N ASN A 67 8.26 2.86 5.45
CA ASN A 67 9.23 3.69 6.14
C ASN A 67 10.65 3.23 5.76
N TYR A 68 11.67 3.63 6.51
CA TYR A 68 13.04 3.22 6.23
C TYR A 68 13.27 1.71 6.32
N ASP A 69 12.64 1.04 7.30
CA ASP A 69 12.91 -0.36 7.64
C ASP A 69 11.92 -1.34 6.98
N TYR A 70 10.65 -0.96 6.88
CA TYR A 70 9.56 -1.84 6.45
C TYR A 70 8.73 -1.23 5.33
N HIS A 71 8.16 -2.12 4.53
CA HIS A 71 7.21 -1.81 3.47
C HIS A 71 5.99 -2.72 3.57
N TYR A 72 4.84 -2.15 3.91
CA TYR A 72 3.57 -2.84 3.84
C TYR A 72 3.02 -2.79 2.43
N ILE A 73 2.64 -3.95 1.91
CA ILE A 73 1.89 -4.08 0.66
C ILE A 73 0.55 -4.72 0.99
N ILE A 74 -0.52 -3.96 0.79
CA ILE A 74 -1.86 -4.27 1.27
C ILE A 74 -2.76 -4.57 0.07
N PHE A 75 -3.20 -5.82 -0.03
CA PHE A 75 -4.33 -6.23 -0.87
C PHE A 75 -5.60 -6.29 -0.02
N ASN A 76 -6.77 -6.32 -0.65
CA ASN A 76 -8.07 -6.42 0.04
C ASN A 76 -8.23 -7.72 0.88
N ASP A 77 -7.44 -8.77 0.59
CA ASP A 77 -7.49 -10.06 1.28
C ASP A 77 -6.24 -10.38 2.12
N LYS A 78 -5.06 -9.86 1.75
CA LYS A 78 -3.77 -10.14 2.40
C LYS A 78 -2.91 -8.89 2.57
N ILE A 79 -2.17 -8.83 3.68
CA ILE A 79 -1.16 -7.80 3.94
C ILE A 79 0.19 -8.50 4.00
N PHE A 80 1.17 -7.95 3.30
CA PHE A 80 2.58 -8.31 3.39
C PHE A 80 3.33 -7.24 4.17
N LYS A 81 4.24 -7.65 5.05
CA LYS A 81 5.21 -6.79 5.71
C LYS A 81 6.59 -7.19 5.22
N VAL A 82 7.15 -6.39 4.33
CA VAL A 82 8.47 -6.61 3.74
C VAL A 82 9.52 -5.86 4.55
N ASP A 83 10.55 -6.56 5.01
CA ASP A 83 11.75 -5.94 5.54
C ASP A 83 12.62 -5.44 4.37
N ARG A 84 12.93 -4.15 4.35
CA ARG A 84 13.58 -3.48 3.22
C ARG A 84 15.07 -3.76 3.13
N ASP A 85 15.68 -4.38 4.15
CA ASP A 85 17.04 -4.88 4.10
C ASP A 85 17.13 -6.27 3.40
N TYR A 86 15.99 -6.90 3.07
CA TYR A 86 15.89 -8.23 2.44
C TYR A 86 15.08 -8.18 1.14
N PRO A 87 15.69 -7.77 0.01
CA PRO A 87 15.00 -7.57 -1.27
C PRO A 87 14.25 -8.81 -1.79
N GLU A 88 14.69 -10.00 -1.43
CA GLU A 88 14.05 -11.28 -1.79
C GLU A 88 12.61 -11.39 -1.25
N GLN A 89 12.26 -10.69 -0.18
CA GLN A 89 10.90 -10.69 0.37
C GLN A 89 9.88 -10.02 -0.55
N TYR A 90 10.33 -9.22 -1.52
CA TYR A 90 9.44 -8.67 -2.54
C TYR A 90 8.94 -9.72 -3.54
N GLU A 91 9.64 -10.86 -3.69
CA GLU A 91 9.26 -11.91 -4.64
C GLU A 91 7.89 -12.50 -4.30
N GLU A 92 7.63 -12.82 -3.03
CA GLU A 92 6.33 -13.38 -2.60
C GLU A 92 5.18 -12.42 -2.91
N THR A 93 5.39 -11.13 -2.65
CA THR A 93 4.38 -10.10 -2.87
C THR A 93 4.10 -9.91 -4.36
N LYS A 94 5.17 -9.89 -5.18
CA LYS A 94 5.06 -9.80 -6.64
C LYS A 94 4.32 -10.99 -7.21
N GLU A 95 4.69 -12.21 -6.83
CA GLU A 95 3.99 -13.41 -7.29
C GLU A 95 2.51 -13.41 -6.92
N TYR A 96 2.17 -12.89 -5.73
CA TYR A 96 0.79 -12.80 -5.26
C TYR A 96 -0.06 -11.86 -6.11
N GLY A 97 0.49 -10.71 -6.51
CA GLY A 97 -0.16 -9.75 -7.40
C GLY A 97 -0.29 -10.27 -8.84
N LEU A 98 0.75 -10.93 -9.36
CA LEU A 98 0.72 -11.56 -10.68
C LEU A 98 -0.38 -12.61 -10.79
N LYS A 99 -0.52 -13.49 -9.78
CA LYS A 99 -1.58 -14.51 -9.72
C LYS A 99 -2.99 -13.91 -9.68
N ARG A 100 -3.13 -12.63 -9.31
CA ARG A 100 -4.38 -11.87 -9.28
C ARG A 100 -4.61 -11.01 -10.52
N GLY A 101 -3.71 -11.06 -11.50
CA GLY A 101 -3.87 -10.35 -12.76
C GLY A 101 -3.36 -8.91 -12.77
N ILE A 102 -2.62 -8.48 -11.74
CA ILE A 102 -1.92 -7.19 -11.78
C ILE A 102 -0.72 -7.32 -12.73
N LEU A 103 -0.52 -6.32 -13.61
CA LEU A 103 0.63 -6.29 -14.51
C LEU A 103 1.95 -6.19 -13.73
N GLU A 104 2.97 -6.89 -14.21
CA GLU A 104 4.28 -6.99 -13.57
C GLU A 104 4.92 -5.62 -13.32
N GLU A 105 4.77 -4.69 -14.27
CA GLU A 105 5.35 -3.34 -14.20
C GLU A 105 4.79 -2.49 -13.05
N TYR A 106 3.61 -2.83 -12.54
CA TYR A 106 2.99 -2.15 -11.41
C TYR A 106 3.32 -2.78 -10.07
N LEU A 107 4.01 -3.92 -10.02
CA LEU A 107 4.21 -4.65 -8.78
C LEU A 107 5.53 -4.26 -8.07
N PRO A 108 5.54 -4.29 -6.73
CA PRO A 108 6.76 -4.12 -5.96
C PRO A 108 7.85 -5.12 -6.38
N ASN A 109 9.10 -4.68 -6.41
CA ASN A 109 10.23 -5.53 -6.75
C ASN A 109 11.48 -5.13 -5.95
N ALA A 110 12.54 -5.93 -6.07
CA ALA A 110 13.79 -5.76 -5.32
C ALA A 110 14.43 -4.36 -5.46
N SER A 111 14.17 -3.61 -6.53
CA SER A 111 14.67 -2.22 -6.67
C SER A 111 14.05 -1.24 -5.67
N TRP A 112 13.00 -1.63 -4.95
CA TRP A 112 12.32 -0.82 -3.93
C TRP A 112 12.88 -1.04 -2.52
N ALA A 113 13.85 -1.96 -2.39
CA ALA A 113 14.65 -2.13 -1.18
C ALA A 113 15.47 -0.86 -0.86
N LYS A 114 16.17 -0.90 0.28
CA LYS A 114 16.95 0.21 0.80
C LYS A 114 18.37 0.29 0.22
#